data_AF-A0A3L7WDT9-F1
#
_entry.id   AF-A0A3L7WDT9-F1
#
_cell.length_a   1.000
_cell.length_b   1.000
_cell.length_c   1.000
_cell.angle_alpha   90.00
_cell.angle_beta   90.00
_cell.angle_gamma   90.00
#
_symmetry.space_group_name_H-M   'P 1'
#
loop_
_entity.id
_entity.type
_entity.pdbx_description
1 polymer ?
#
loop_
_entity_poly.entity_id
_entity_poly.type
_entity_poly.pdbx_seq_one_letter_code
_entity_poly.pdbx_strand_id
1 'polypeptide(L)' 'MAKAELLFVGTDTGLLQFSNPGGIGRWLRSGHSLPGSDIVAVWAKPDDPTHVLCSDAEHLYEITYCG' A
#
# COMPACT_ATOMS: atom_id res chain seq x y z
N MET A 1 -13.25 19.62 3.32
CA MET A 1 -12.72 18.44 2.60
C MET A 1 -12.02 17.57 3.64
N ALA A 2 -12.43 16.31 3.80
CA ALA A 2 -11.76 15.41 4.72
C ALA A 2 -10.40 15.04 4.10
N LYS A 3 -9.31 15.23 4.85
CA LYS A 3 -7.98 14.77 4.45
C LYS A 3 -7.96 13.25 4.61
N ALA A 4 -7.97 12.52 3.50
CA ALA A 4 -7.73 11.09 3.55
C ALA A 4 -6.25 10.88 3.89
N GLU A 5 -5.98 10.32 5.07
CA GLU A 5 -4.64 9.91 5.42
C GLU A 5 -4.43 8.49 4.92
N LEU A 6 -3.44 8.34 4.05
CA LEU A 6 -2.98 7.06 3.54
C LEU A 6 -1.58 6.80 4.06
N LEU A 7 -1.35 5.58 4.53
CA LEU A 7 -0.03 5.09 4.92
C LEU A 7 0.13 3.69 4.33
N PHE A 8 1.28 3.46 3.69
CA PHE A 8 1.64 2.16 3.15
C PHE A 8 2.83 1.60 3.93
N VAL A 9 2.75 0.32 4.29
CA VAL A 9 3.77 -0.36 5.09
C VAL A 9 4.11 -1.68 4.43
N GLY A 10 5.36 -1.83 4.01
CA GLY A 10 5.92 -3.12 3.62
C GLY A 10 6.18 -3.98 4.85
N THR A 11 5.85 -5.27 4.77
CA THR A 11 6.10 -6.26 5.80
C THR A 11 6.75 -7.51 5.19
N ASP A 12 7.17 -8.44 6.05
CA ASP A 12 7.60 -9.79 5.70
C ASP A 12 6.49 -10.67 5.06
N THR A 13 5.28 -10.14 4.97
CA THR A 13 4.05 -10.84 4.60
C THR A 13 3.26 -10.10 3.52
N GLY A 14 3.89 -9.11 2.88
CA GLY A 14 3.32 -8.30 1.81
C GLY A 14 3.19 -6.82 2.14
N LEU A 15 2.21 -6.16 1.52
CA LEU A 15 1.97 -4.72 1.67
C LEU A 15 0.67 -4.46 2.44
N LEU A 16 0.73 -3.59 3.46
CA LEU A 16 -0.44 -3.11 4.20
C LEU A 16 -0.74 -1.64 3.85
N GLN A 17 -2.02 -1.32 3.75
CA GLN A 17 -2.53 0.03 3.59
C GLN A 17 -3.35 0.40 4.83
N PHE A 18 -3.04 1.56 5.42
CA PHE A 18 -3.93 2.24 6.34
C PHE A 18 -4.70 3.32 5.59
N SER A 19 -6.00 3.38 5.82
CA SER A 19 -6.91 4.38 5.27
C SER A 19 -7.73 4.97 6.41
N ASN A 20 -7.72 6.30 6.54
CA ASN A 20 -8.43 7.02 7.61
C ASN A 20 -9.46 8.04 7.08
N PRO A 21 -10.49 7.61 6.33
CA PRO A 21 -11.55 8.50 5.91
C PRO A 21 -12.39 8.91 7.13
N GLY A 22 -12.44 10.19 7.44
CA GLY A 22 -13.30 10.73 8.49
C GLY A 22 -12.92 10.33 9.93
N GLY A 23 -11.68 9.91 10.17
CA GLY A 23 -11.18 9.56 11.52
C GLY A 23 -11.41 8.11 11.93
N ILE A 24 -12.00 7.28 11.07
CA ILE A 24 -12.14 5.84 11.29
C ILE A 24 -11.00 5.14 10.55
N GLY A 25 -9.88 4.99 11.25
CA GLY A 25 -8.69 4.31 10.73
C GLY A 25 -8.94 2.83 10.48
N ARG A 26 -8.66 2.36 9.26
CA ARG A 26 -8.78 0.95 8.87
C ARG A 26 -7.49 0.48 8.21
N TRP A 27 -7.04 -0.70 8.62
CA TRP A 27 -5.97 -1.43 7.94
C TRP A 27 -6.54 -2.41 6.93
N LEU A 28 -5.93 -2.46 5.75
CA LEU A 28 -6.28 -3.31 4.61
C LEU A 28 -5.01 -4.01 4.12
N ARG A 29 -5.11 -5.29 3.75
CA ARG A 29 -4.05 -5.96 3.00
C ARG A 29 -4.14 -5.53 1.53
N SER A 30 -3.01 -5.13 0.97
CA SER A 30 -2.94 -4.58 -0.37
C SER A 30 -2.78 -5.69 -1.39
N GLY A 31 -3.87 -6.00 -2.09
CA GLY A 31 -3.92 -7.04 -3.12
C GLY A 31 -3.83 -8.47 -2.56
N HIS A 32 -4.42 -9.42 -3.27
CA HIS A 32 -4.21 -10.85 -3.02
C HIS A 32 -2.85 -11.36 -3.54
N SER A 33 -2.03 -10.51 -4.14
CA SER A 33 -0.95 -10.90 -5.05
C SER A 33 0.45 -10.94 -4.44
N LEU A 34 0.63 -10.52 -3.19
CA LEU A 34 1.94 -10.52 -2.50
C LEU A 34 2.01 -11.39 -1.22
N PRO A 35 1.33 -12.55 -1.12
CA PRO A 35 1.39 -13.34 0.10
C PRO A 35 2.81 -13.90 0.30
N GLY A 36 3.47 -13.46 1.37
CA GLY A 36 4.81 -13.95 1.76
C GLY A 36 5.99 -13.25 1.08
N SER A 37 5.77 -12.17 0.34
CA SER A 37 6.85 -11.32 -0.16
C SER A 37 7.37 -10.42 0.97
N ASP A 38 8.67 -10.45 1.22
CA ASP A 38 9.35 -9.55 2.15
C ASP A 38 9.58 -8.19 1.49
N ILE A 39 8.67 -7.24 1.76
CA ILE A 39 8.66 -5.94 1.10
C ILE A 39 9.69 -5.01 1.74
N VAL A 40 10.74 -4.69 0.98
CA VAL A 40 11.88 -3.87 1.44
C VAL A 40 11.79 -2.41 1.02
N ALA A 41 10.98 -2.10 0.01
CA ALA A 41 10.76 -0.74 -0.46
C ALA A 41 9.32 -0.51 -0.86
N VAL A 42 8.82 0.70 -0.59
CA VAL A 42 7.49 1.16 -0.97
C VAL A 42 7.57 2.60 -1.46
N TRP A 43 6.92 2.88 -2.58
CA TRP A 43 6.79 4.20 -3.13
C TRP A 43 5.35 4.42 -3.60
N ALA A 44 4.64 5.34 -2.93
CA ALA A 44 3.31 5.77 -3.38
C ALA A 44 3.46 6.99 -4.29
N LYS A 45 2.78 6.97 -5.43
CA LYS A 45 2.81 8.07 -6.39
C LYS A 45 2.19 9.34 -5.76
N PRO A 46 2.94 10.46 -5.63
CA PRO A 46 2.48 11.61 -4.84
C PRO A 46 1.24 12.33 -5.38
N ASP A 47 1.08 12.36 -6.69
CA ASP A 47 -0.05 12.97 -7.41
C ASP A 47 -1.24 12.01 -7.57
N ASP A 48 -1.02 10.72 -7.37
CA ASP A 48 -2.05 9.69 -7.45
C ASP A 48 -1.72 8.52 -6.50
N PRO A 49 -2.09 8.63 -5.22
CA PRO A 49 -1.73 7.64 -4.21
C PRO A 49 -2.50 6.31 -4.37
N THR A 50 -3.31 6.15 -5.43
CA THR A 50 -3.89 4.86 -5.81
C THR A 50 -2.92 3.99 -6.61
N HIS A 51 -1.80 4.56 -7.08
CA HIS A 51 -0.70 3.82 -7.70
C HIS A 51 0.48 3.71 -6.73
N VAL A 52 0.83 2.47 -6.38
CA VAL A 52 1.93 2.16 -5.47
C VAL A 52 2.88 1.17 -6.13
N LEU A 53 4.17 1.51 -6.07
CA LEU A 53 5.25 0.57 -6.38
C LEU A 53 5.78 -0.01 -5.07
N CYS A 54 6.05 -1.31 -5.06
CA CYS A 54 6.80 -1.94 -3.98
C CYS A 54 7.72 -3.02 -4.53
N SER A 55 8.76 -3.37 -3.78
CA SER A 55 9.69 -4.41 -4.19
C SER A 55 10.03 -5.35 -3.04
N ASP A 56 10.26 -6.61 -3.39
CA ASP A 56 11.04 -7.53 -2.57
C ASP A 56 12.50 -7.58 -3.10
N ALA A 57 13.25 -8.63 -2.76
CA ALA A 57 14.63 -8.78 -3.20
C ALA A 57 14.79 -9.06 -4.71
N GLU A 58 13.75 -9.58 -5.38
CA GLU A 58 13.84 -10.12 -6.75
C GLU A 58 12.85 -9.45 -7.72
N HIS A 59 11.77 -8.86 -7.19
CA HIS A 59 10.63 -8.40 -7.98
C HIS A 59 10.28 -6.95 -7.67
N LEU A 60 9.83 -6.24 -8.71
CA LEU A 60 9.12 -4.97 -8.61
C LEU A 60 7.65 -5.21 -8.92
N TYR A 61 6.78 -4.71 -8.05
CA TYR A 61 5.34 -4.81 -8.17
C TYR A 61 4.72 -3.43 -8.37
N GLU A 62 3.69 -3.37 -9.19
CA GLU A 62 2.80 -2.23 -9.29
C GLU A 62 1.41 -2.63 -8.79
N ILE A 63 0.87 -1.85 -7.87
CA ILE A 63 -0.45 -2.05 -7.27
C ILE A 63 -1.30 -0.82 -7.58
N THR A 64 -2.46 -1.07 -8.17
CA THR A 64 -3.50 -0.07 -8.39
C THR A 64 -4.70 -0.39 -7.51
N TYR A 65 -5.10 0.56 -6.66
CA TYR A 65 -6.30 0.45 -5.83
C TYR A 65 -7.51 1.00 -6.59
N CYS A 66 -8.61 0.25 -6.64
CA CYS A 66 -9.89 0.78 -7.10
C CYS A 66 -10.47 1.67 -5.99
N GLY A 67 -10.72 2.94 -6.30
CA GLY A 67 -11.39 3.90 -5.42
C GLY A 67 -12.87 3.61 -5.21
#